data_AF-A0AA43IGY1-F1
#
_entry.id   AF-A0AA43IGY1-F1
#
_cell.length_a   1.000
_cell.length_b   1.000
_cell.length_c   1.000
_cell.angle_alpha   90.00
_cell.angle_beta   90.00
_cell.angle_gamma   90.00
#
_symmetry.space_group_name_H-M   'P 1'
#
loop_
_entity.id
_entity.type
_entity.pdbx_description
1 polymer ?
#
loop_
_entity_poly.entity_id
_entity_poly.type
_entity_poly.pdbx_seq_one_letter_code
_entity_poly.pdbx_strand_id
1 'polypeptide(L)'
;NLIRGTNPAPGAWTTLNGKKVQILDARKHLFRRFADVTGKIGEVAEVSATSFKVTAQGGVIEVLRARGEDGKKLSGGEFASANGLAKGALLGT
;
A
#
# COMPACT_ATOMS: atom_id res chain seq x y z
N ASN A 1 -8.32 -2.61 8.78
CA ASN A 1 -9.81 -2.56 8.81
C ASN A 1 -10.38 -1.39 8.02
N LEU A 2 -9.78 -0.20 8.05
CA LEU A 2 -10.27 0.96 7.28
C LEU A 2 -10.49 0.68 5.78
N ILE A 3 -9.52 0.03 5.12
CA ILE A 3 -9.58 -0.30 3.68
C ILE A 3 -10.84 -1.11 3.34
N ARG A 4 -11.04 -2.25 3.99
CA ARG A 4 -12.22 -3.10 3.78
C ARG A 4 -13.52 -2.47 4.26
N GLY A 5 -13.48 -1.65 5.30
CA GLY A 5 -14.67 -0.98 5.86
C GLY A 5 -15.18 0.19 5.03
N THR A 6 -14.36 0.70 4.10
CA THR A 6 -14.70 1.83 3.23
C THR A 6 -14.81 1.42 1.77
N ASN A 7 -14.75 0.13 1.46
CA ASN A 7 -14.97 -0.43 0.12
C ASN A 7 -16.43 -0.93 0.04
N PRO A 8 -17.30 -0.39 -0.84
CA PRO A 8 -16.98 0.43 -2.01
C PRO A 8 -16.90 1.96 -1.78
N ALA A 9 -17.60 2.51 -0.79
CA ALA A 9 -17.61 3.95 -0.50
C ALA A 9 -17.45 4.22 1.00
N PRO A 10 -16.71 5.27 1.42
CA PRO A 10 -16.11 6.36 0.62
C PRO A 10 -14.76 6.03 -0.06
N GLY A 11 -14.20 4.84 0.19
CA GLY A 11 -12.92 4.38 -0.37
C GLY A 11 -11.71 4.89 0.40
N ALA A 12 -10.90 3.98 0.96
CA ALA A 12 -9.64 4.35 1.60
C ALA A 12 -8.63 4.84 0.56
N TRP A 13 -7.92 5.92 0.87
CA TRP A 13 -6.93 6.52 0.00
C TRP A 13 -5.73 7.06 0.79
N THR A 14 -4.63 7.26 0.07
CA THR A 14 -3.39 7.88 0.52
C THR A 14 -2.80 8.70 -0.63
N THR A 15 -1.63 9.28 -0.44
CA THR A 15 -0.90 10.01 -1.48
C THR A 15 0.44 9.35 -1.77
N LEU A 16 0.87 9.42 -3.01
CA LEU A 16 2.21 9.02 -3.46
C LEU A 16 2.73 10.13 -4.34
N ASN A 17 3.81 10.82 -3.91
CA ASN A 17 4.39 11.94 -4.63
C ASN A 17 3.34 13.02 -4.98
N GLY A 18 2.43 13.34 -4.05
CA GLY A 18 1.35 14.31 -4.24
C GLY A 18 0.15 13.82 -5.06
N LYS A 19 0.21 12.62 -5.65
CA LYS A 19 -0.91 12.02 -6.40
C LYS A 19 -1.77 11.14 -5.52
N LYS A 20 -3.09 11.21 -5.69
CA LYS A 20 -4.03 10.39 -4.91
C LYS A 20 -4.00 8.93 -5.35
N VAL A 21 -3.87 8.04 -4.37
CA VAL A 21 -3.91 6.58 -4.56
C VAL A 21 -5.00 5.99 -3.69
N GLN A 22 -6.00 5.39 -4.30
CA GLN A 22 -7.06 4.67 -3.60
C GLN A 22 -6.67 3.20 -3.43
N ILE A 23 -6.78 2.68 -2.21
CA ILE A 23 -6.48 1.29 -1.89
C ILE A 23 -7.79 0.52 -1.82
N LEU A 24 -7.93 -0.51 -2.66
CA LEU A 24 -9.18 -1.25 -2.82
C LEU A 24 -9.16 -2.57 -2.06
N ASP A 25 -8.02 -3.27 -2.12
CA ASP A 25 -7.86 -4.58 -1.50
C ASP A 25 -6.47 -4.68 -0.87
N ALA A 26 -6.44 -5.17 0.38
CA ALA A 26 -5.22 -5.27 1.15
C ALA A 26 -5.30 -6.31 2.26
N ARG A 27 -4.15 -6.90 2.60
CA ARG A 27 -3.97 -7.88 3.66
C ARG A 27 -3.00 -7.36 4.71
N LYS A 28 -3.34 -7.50 5.99
CA LYS A 28 -2.41 -7.19 7.09
C LYS A 28 -1.60 -8.43 7.44
N HIS A 29 -0.28 -8.28 7.44
CA HIS A 29 0.64 -9.25 8.03
C HIS A 29 1.20 -8.66 9.32
N LEU A 30 1.11 -9.39 10.42
CA LEU A 30 1.56 -8.90 11.73
C LEU A 30 3.04 -9.20 11.92
N PHE A 31 3.76 -8.24 12.48
CA PHE A 31 5.05 -8.53 13.08
C PHE A 31 4.83 -9.34 14.36
N ARG A 32 5.50 -10.48 14.47
CA ARG A 32 5.36 -11.39 15.62
C ARG A 32 6.39 -11.09 16.71
N ARG A 33 7.53 -10.52 16.34
CA ARG A 33 8.63 -10.15 17.24
C ARG A 33 9.07 -8.72 16.97
N PHE A 34 9.66 -8.06 17.97
CA PHE A 34 10.22 -6.71 17.81
C PHE A 34 11.34 -6.66 16.75
N ALA A 35 12.13 -7.74 16.63
CA ALA A 35 13.18 -7.86 15.63
C ALA A 35 12.66 -7.89 14.18
N ASP A 36 11.37 -8.17 13.97
CA ASP A 36 10.76 -8.21 12.64
C ASP A 36 10.28 -6.83 12.17
N VAL A 37 10.28 -5.82 13.05
CA VAL A 37 9.86 -4.46 12.72
C VAL A 37 10.92 -3.80 11.86
N THR A 38 10.56 -3.44 10.63
CA THR A 38 11.47 -2.83 9.65
C THR A 38 10.85 -1.60 8.99
N GLY A 39 11.70 -0.61 8.69
CA GLY A 39 11.32 0.61 7.98
C GLY A 39 10.49 1.59 8.81
N LYS A 40 10.15 2.71 8.19
CA LYS A 40 9.28 3.75 8.76
C LYS A 40 7.81 3.46 8.46
N ILE A 41 6.91 4.02 9.27
CA ILE A 41 5.48 3.94 9.00
C ILE A 41 5.18 4.66 7.67
N GLY A 42 4.47 3.98 6.77
CA GLY A 42 4.17 4.47 5.42
C GLY A 42 5.25 4.14 4.39
N GLU A 43 6.36 3.53 4.78
CA GLU A 43 7.42 3.12 3.87
C GLU A 43 7.08 1.82 3.15
N VAL A 44 7.38 1.74 1.85
CA VAL A 44 7.26 0.51 1.05
C VAL A 44 8.40 -0.44 1.43
N ALA A 45 8.05 -1.54 2.10
CA ALA A 45 8.98 -2.55 2.55
C ALA A 45 9.42 -3.51 1.42
N GLU A 46 8.50 -3.81 0.50
CA GLU A 46 8.71 -4.78 -0.58
C GLU A 46 7.77 -4.50 -1.75
N VAL A 47 8.23 -4.76 -2.96
CA VAL A 47 7.41 -4.72 -4.18
C VAL A 47 7.58 -6.07 -4.89
N SER A 48 6.47 -6.67 -5.27
CA SER A 48 6.42 -7.92 -6.02
C SER A 48 5.62 -7.72 -7.32
N ALA A 49 5.62 -8.75 -8.19
CA ALA A 49 4.89 -8.69 -9.46
C ALA A 49 3.36 -8.59 -9.27
N THR A 50 2.82 -8.99 -8.11
CA THR A 50 1.37 -9.02 -7.86
C THR A 50 0.92 -7.99 -6.83
N SER A 51 1.76 -7.68 -5.84
CA SER A 51 1.43 -6.79 -4.72
C SER A 51 2.63 -5.96 -4.26
N PHE A 52 2.39 -4.95 -3.43
CA PHE A 52 3.46 -4.26 -2.69
C PHE A 52 3.10 -4.20 -1.21
N LYS A 53 4.10 -4.14 -0.33
CA LYS A 53 3.94 -4.14 1.11
C LYS A 53 4.38 -2.80 1.68
N VAL A 54 3.56 -2.24 2.55
CA VAL A 54 3.79 -0.95 3.22
C VAL A 54 3.87 -1.19 4.72
N THR A 55 4.90 -0.67 5.37
CA THR A 55 5.05 -0.75 6.82
C THR A 55 3.96 0.07 7.52
N ALA A 56 3.34 -0.54 8.51
CA ALA A 56 2.32 0.07 9.35
C ALA A 56 2.57 -0.29 10.82
N GLN A 57 1.81 0.32 11.72
CA GLN A 57 1.93 -0.01 13.14
C GLN A 57 1.56 -1.48 13.39
N GLY A 58 2.51 -2.23 13.98
CA GLY A 58 2.34 -3.63 14.34
C GLY A 58 2.33 -4.61 13.17
N GLY A 59 2.85 -4.23 11.99
CA GLY A 59 2.95 -5.12 10.84
C GLY A 59 3.20 -4.44 9.50
N VAL A 60 2.90 -5.15 8.43
CA VAL A 60 2.87 -4.61 7.06
C VAL A 60 1.49 -4.80 6.45
N ILE A 61 1.09 -3.83 5.64
CA ILE A 61 -0.10 -3.88 4.81
C ILE A 61 0.35 -4.25 3.39
N GLU A 62 0.01 -5.44 2.96
CA GLU A 62 0.15 -5.87 1.58
C GLU A 62 -1.03 -5.34 0.77
N VAL A 63 -0.76 -4.48 -0.21
CA VAL A 63 -1.75 -3.93 -1.12
C VAL A 63 -1.83 -4.80 -2.36
N LEU A 64 -3.00 -5.42 -2.54
CA LEU A 64 -3.28 -6.34 -3.64
C LEU A 64 -3.88 -5.61 -4.84
N ARG A 65 -4.69 -4.57 -4.58
CA ARG A 65 -5.29 -3.75 -5.63
C ARG A 65 -5.30 -2.28 -5.23
N ALA A 66 -4.89 -1.44 -6.17
CA ALA A 66 -4.87 -0.01 -6.03
C ALA A 66 -5.46 0.67 -7.27
N ARG A 67 -5.83 1.94 -7.10
CA ARG A 67 -6.30 2.81 -8.17
C ARG A 67 -5.58 4.14 -8.04
N GLY A 68 -4.87 4.54 -9.09
CA GLY A 68 -4.26 5.88 -9.17
C GLY A 68 -5.26 6.96 -9.58
N GLU A 69 -4.76 8.16 -9.82
CA GLU A 69 -5.58 9.29 -10.28
C GLU A 69 -6.27 9.02 -11.63
N ASP A 70 -5.66 8.20 -12.49
CA ASP A 70 -6.20 7.81 -13.79
C ASP A 70 -7.49 6.97 -13.70
N GLY A 71 -7.96 6.64 -12.49
CA GLY A 71 -9.21 5.90 -12.24
C GLY A 71 -9.13 4.39 -12.54
N LYS A 72 -8.07 3.94 -13.20
CA LYS A 72 -7.81 2.53 -13.53
C LYS A 72 -7.54 1.71 -12.27
N LYS A 73 -8.26 0.60 -12.13
CA LYS A 73 -7.99 -0.40 -11.09
C LYS A 73 -6.88 -1.31 -11.58
N LEU A 74 -5.78 -1.37 -10.84
CA LEU A 74 -4.62 -2.19 -11.16
C LEU A 74 -4.33 -3.15 -10.00
N SER A 75 -3.63 -4.25 -10.29
CA SER A 75 -2.99 -5.03 -9.23
C SER A 75 -1.92 -4.20 -8.53
N GLY A 76 -1.55 -4.58 -7.30
CA GLY A 76 -0.51 -3.86 -6.56
C GLY A 76 0.82 -3.82 -7.30
N GLY A 77 1.23 -4.93 -7.93
CA GLY A 77 2.47 -5.01 -8.68
C GLY A 77 2.47 -4.19 -9.97
N GLU A 78 1.36 -4.21 -10.73
CA GLU A 78 1.19 -3.34 -11.90
C GLU A 78 1.18 -1.87 -11.51
N PHE A 79 0.46 -1.53 -10.42
CA PHE A 79 0.43 -0.17 -9.89
C PHE A 79 1.83 0.30 -9.49
N ALA A 80 2.57 -0.55 -8.79
CA ALA A 80 3.94 -0.26 -8.39
C ALA A 80 4.85 -0.03 -9.60
N SER A 81 4.78 -0.91 -10.61
CA SER A 81 5.56 -0.79 -11.84
C SER A 81 5.21 0.49 -12.62
N ALA A 82 3.92 0.80 -12.76
CA ALA A 82 3.44 1.99 -13.47
C ALA A 82 3.84 3.32 -12.81
N ASN A 83 4.02 3.33 -11.47
CA ASN A 83 4.38 4.52 -10.71
C ASN A 83 5.85 4.54 -10.26
N GLY A 84 6.67 3.58 -10.72
CA GLY A 84 8.08 3.48 -10.32
C GLY A 84 8.26 3.27 -8.81
N LEU A 85 7.29 2.61 -8.16
CA LEU A 85 7.30 2.36 -6.72
C LEU A 85 8.42 1.35 -6.40
N ALA A 86 9.35 1.76 -5.54
CA ALA A 86 10.46 0.93 -5.10
C ALA A 86 10.46 0.80 -3.58
N LYS A 87 11.23 -0.18 -3.07
CA LYS A 87 11.51 -0.31 -1.65
C LYS A 87 12.10 1.01 -1.11
N GLY A 88 11.57 1.50 0.00
CA GLY A 88 11.95 2.78 0.60
C GLY A 88 11.10 3.98 0.19
N ALA A 89 10.19 3.83 -0.79
CA ALA A 89 9.24 4.89 -1.13
C ALA A 89 8.28 5.16 0.04
N LEU A 90 7.89 6.43 0.25
CA LEU A 90 7.01 6.82 1.33
C LEU A 90 5.61 7.17 0.80
N LEU A 91 4.58 6.60 1.42
CA LEU A 91 3.18 6.96 1.18
C LEU A 91 2.71 7.98 2.22
N GLY A 92 1.79 8.85 1.82
CA GLY A 92 1.25 9.93 2.67
C GLY A 92 2.02 11.26 2.56
N THR A 93 2.81 11.43 1.50
CA THR A 93 3.47 12.69 1.13
C THR A 93 2.61 13.56 0.25
#